data_AF-A0A933JIP8-F1
#
_entry.id   AF-A0A933JIP8-F1
#
_cell.length_a   1.000
_cell.length_b   1.000
_cell.length_c   1.000
_cell.angle_alpha   90.00
_cell.angle_beta   90.00
_cell.angle_gamma   90.00
#
_symmetry.space_group_name_H-M   'P 1'
#
loop_
_entity.id
_entity.type
_entity.pdbx_description
1 polymer ?
#
loop_
_entity_poly.entity_id
_entity_poly.type
_entity_poly.pdbx_seq_one_letter_code
_entity_poly.pdbx_strand_id
1 'polypeptide(L)'
;MQDFVAESVKRWARLANVESSLGWLSDVYSMVDRKQIGAAKKLIDERFDRMLARQDFAGADSVLRAIDAKKLDASVILAALAATRRERANLPHRTNLLGRVIESRTWEREPNEATILLRSEVLEELAAVWREEIRHESSATKITEHPAYLQIISLGKSVVPSILERMRSGERHWGTALRKITGANPLKPSDAGRMAIQNERWIQWGKDQGLIR
;
A
#
# COMPACT_ATOMS: atom_id res chain seq x y z
N MET A 1 38.36 22.12 12.18
CA MET A 1 37.94 21.62 13.51
C MET A 1 36.56 22.16 13.92
N GLN A 2 36.27 23.45 13.69
CA GLN A 2 34.96 24.04 13.97
C GLN A 2 33.81 23.48 13.11
N ASP A 3 34.04 23.16 11.83
CA ASP A 3 33.01 22.59 10.95
C ASP A 3 32.56 21.18 11.35
N PHE A 4 33.46 20.35 11.89
CA PHE A 4 33.13 19.00 12.36
C PHE A 4 32.23 19.02 13.60
N VAL A 5 32.45 20.00 14.49
CA VAL A 5 31.61 20.22 15.69
C VAL A 5 30.24 20.77 15.30
N ALA A 6 30.17 21.70 14.36
CA ALA A 6 28.89 22.25 13.86
C ALA A 6 28.03 21.18 13.18
N GLU A 7 28.63 20.31 12.36
CA GLU A 7 27.91 19.24 11.67
C GLU A 7 27.47 18.14 12.65
N SER A 8 28.30 17.84 13.66
CA SER A 8 27.95 16.93 14.74
C SER A 8 26.80 17.47 15.58
N VAL A 9 26.81 18.74 15.97
CA VAL A 9 25.73 19.38 16.74
C VAL A 9 24.42 19.41 15.94
N LYS A 10 24.45 19.72 14.64
CA LYS A 10 23.26 19.63 13.77
C LYS A 10 22.73 18.20 13.67
N ARG A 11 23.62 17.20 13.59
CA ARG A 11 23.27 15.79 13.55
C ARG A 11 22.64 15.32 14.88
N TRP A 12 23.20 15.73 16.02
CA TRP A 12 22.65 15.46 17.34
C TRP A 12 21.30 16.16 17.57
N ALA A 13 21.15 17.42 17.14
CA ALA A 13 19.88 18.13 17.18
C ALA A 13 18.82 17.46 16.29
N ARG A 14 19.18 16.98 15.09
CA ARG A 14 18.28 16.17 14.25
C ARG A 14 17.89 14.86 14.93
N LEU A 15 18.84 14.12 15.51
CA LEU A 15 18.58 12.84 16.17
C LEU A 15 17.71 13.00 17.42
N ALA A 16 17.98 14.01 18.26
CA ALA A 16 17.16 14.33 19.43
C ALA A 16 15.75 14.83 19.04
N ASN A 17 15.63 15.55 17.92
CA ASN A 17 14.34 15.95 17.38
C ASN A 17 13.58 14.76 16.75
N VAL A 18 14.28 13.73 16.26
CA VAL A 18 13.68 12.47 15.77
C VAL A 18 13.26 11.53 16.92
N GLU A 19 14.05 11.40 17.97
CA GLU A 19 13.66 10.60 19.16
C GLU A 19 12.50 11.23 19.93
N SER A 20 12.49 12.56 20.09
CA SER A 20 11.34 13.27 20.69
C SER A 20 10.12 13.30 19.77
N SER A 21 10.29 13.27 18.45
CA SER A 21 9.18 13.21 17.49
C SER A 21 8.53 11.83 17.39
N LEU A 22 9.10 10.78 17.98
CA LEU A 22 8.51 9.43 18.01
C LEU A 22 7.79 9.08 19.32
N GLY A 23 7.87 9.93 20.35
CA GLY A 23 7.23 9.66 21.65
C GLY A 23 5.72 9.41 21.54
N TRP A 24 5.03 10.12 20.64
CA TRP A 24 3.60 9.93 20.41
C TRP A 24 3.26 8.61 19.68
N LEU A 25 4.22 7.99 18.97
CA LEU A 25 3.99 6.69 18.33
C LEU A 25 3.82 5.59 19.39
N SER A 26 4.52 5.70 20.52
CA SER A 26 4.30 4.84 21.70
C SER A 26 2.90 5.01 22.30
N ASP A 27 2.36 6.23 22.28
CA ASP A 27 0.98 6.49 22.69
C ASP A 27 -0.01 5.81 21.74
N VAL A 28 0.24 5.84 20.42
CA VAL A 28 -0.58 5.14 19.42
C VAL A 28 -0.60 3.63 19.70
N TYR A 29 0.57 3.01 19.94
CA TYR A 29 0.62 1.58 20.31
C TYR A 29 -0.18 1.31 21.59
N SER A 30 -0.01 2.14 22.62
CA SER A 30 -0.74 2.00 23.89
C SER A 30 -2.25 2.16 23.72
N MET A 31 -2.71 3.03 22.82
CA MET A 31 -4.12 3.20 22.48
C MET A 31 -4.67 1.96 21.77
N VAL A 32 -3.92 1.36 20.83
CA VAL A 32 -4.32 0.12 20.15
C VAL A 32 -4.44 -1.03 21.16
N ASP A 33 -3.47 -1.19 22.06
CA ASP A 33 -3.51 -2.21 23.13
C ASP A 33 -4.75 -2.06 24.02
N ARG A 34 -5.18 -0.81 24.27
CA ARG A 34 -6.40 -0.46 25.03
C ARG A 34 -7.68 -0.48 24.18
N LYS A 35 -7.61 -0.95 22.92
CA LYS A 35 -8.72 -0.98 21.94
C LYS A 35 -9.32 0.40 21.61
N GLN A 36 -8.57 1.48 21.82
CA GLN A 36 -8.96 2.85 21.52
C GLN A 36 -8.63 3.20 20.06
N ILE A 37 -9.10 2.39 19.11
CA ILE A 37 -8.71 2.45 17.68
C ILE A 37 -9.03 3.82 17.06
N GLY A 38 -10.19 4.40 17.38
CA GLY A 38 -10.57 5.73 16.88
C GLY A 38 -9.65 6.84 17.35
N ALA A 39 -9.18 6.79 18.60
CA ALA A 39 -8.23 7.76 19.14
C ALA A 39 -6.83 7.59 18.52
N ALA A 40 -6.38 6.35 18.38
CA ALA A 40 -5.12 6.02 17.71
C ALA A 40 -5.09 6.53 16.26
N LYS A 41 -6.17 6.29 15.51
CA LYS A 41 -6.35 6.77 14.13
C LYS A 41 -6.31 8.30 14.06
N LYS A 42 -7.08 8.97 14.93
CA LYS A 42 -7.11 10.43 14.98
C LYS A 42 -5.73 11.02 15.27
N LEU A 43 -5.00 10.44 16.23
CA LEU A 43 -3.67 10.91 16.60
C LEU A 43 -2.67 10.74 15.45
N ILE A 44 -2.67 9.58 14.76
CA ILE A 44 -1.74 9.34 13.65
C ILE A 44 -2.02 10.28 12.47
N ASP A 45 -3.30 10.49 12.12
CA ASP A 45 -3.73 11.42 11.07
C ASP A 45 -3.26 12.85 11.41
N GLU A 46 -3.59 13.36 12.59
CA GLU A 46 -3.22 14.71 13.03
C GLU A 46 -1.70 14.94 13.10
N ARG A 47 -0.91 13.90 13.35
CA ARG A 47 0.55 14.00 13.44
C ARG A 47 1.17 14.06 12.06
N PHE A 48 0.76 13.17 11.15
CA PHE A 48 1.21 13.24 9.76
C PHE A 48 0.80 14.56 9.10
N ASP A 49 -0.46 14.99 9.25
CA ASP A 49 -0.94 16.25 8.67
C ASP A 49 -0.09 17.45 9.12
N ARG A 50 0.24 17.54 10.41
CA ARG A 50 1.09 18.61 10.95
C ARG A 50 2.52 18.57 10.40
N MET A 51 3.10 17.39 10.22
CA MET A 51 4.45 17.23 9.68
C MET A 51 4.49 17.63 8.22
N LEU A 52 3.53 17.12 7.42
CA LEU A 52 3.45 17.41 5.99
C LEU A 52 3.11 18.88 5.72
N ALA A 53 2.24 19.51 6.52
CA ALA A 53 1.95 20.94 6.43
C ALA A 53 3.19 21.83 6.67
N ARG A 54 4.18 21.33 7.41
CA ARG A 54 5.46 22.00 7.67
C ARG A 54 6.57 21.54 6.73
N GLN A 55 6.25 20.72 5.72
CA GLN A 55 7.21 20.08 4.82
C GLN A 55 8.29 19.26 5.54
N ASP A 56 7.98 18.73 6.73
CA ASP A 56 8.86 17.85 7.49
C ASP A 56 8.78 16.41 6.97
N PHE A 57 9.23 16.20 5.74
CA PHE A 57 9.23 14.90 5.09
C PHE A 57 10.19 13.92 5.79
N ALA A 58 11.34 14.40 6.26
CA ALA A 58 12.32 13.56 6.97
C ALA A 58 11.75 13.01 8.28
N GLY A 59 11.03 13.83 9.04
CA GLY A 59 10.31 13.38 10.21
C GLY A 59 9.21 12.37 9.85
N ALA A 60 8.36 12.69 8.87
CA ALA A 60 7.26 11.82 8.48
C ALA A 60 7.75 10.45 7.98
N ASP A 61 8.82 10.44 7.18
CA ASP A 61 9.47 9.24 6.67
C ASP A 61 10.12 8.42 7.80
N SER A 62 10.70 9.08 8.81
CA SER A 62 11.22 8.43 10.02
C SER A 62 10.11 7.74 10.82
N VAL A 63 8.92 8.35 10.92
CA VAL A 63 7.75 7.72 11.54
C VAL A 63 7.32 6.48 10.74
N LEU A 64 7.17 6.60 9.42
CA LEU A 64 6.80 5.47 8.55
C LEU A 64 7.78 4.30 8.69
N ARG A 65 9.09 4.59 8.77
CA ARG A 65 10.12 3.60 9.04
C ARG A 65 9.93 2.93 10.41
N ALA A 66 9.63 3.70 11.45
CA ALA A 66 9.49 3.23 12.82
C ALA A 66 8.20 2.46 13.10
N ILE A 67 7.15 2.59 12.26
CA ILE A 67 5.90 1.84 12.43
C ILE A 67 6.16 0.33 12.43
N ASP A 68 5.75 -0.36 13.50
CA ASP A 68 5.65 -1.82 13.54
C ASP A 68 4.25 -2.25 13.09
N ALA A 69 4.14 -2.69 11.84
CA ALA A 69 2.86 -3.08 11.23
C ALA A 69 2.16 -4.25 11.97
N LYS A 70 2.89 -5.03 12.78
CA LYS A 70 2.31 -6.14 13.57
C LYS A 70 1.58 -5.65 14.83
N LYS A 71 1.90 -4.43 15.30
CA LYS A 71 1.36 -3.87 16.55
C LYS A 71 0.21 -2.89 16.34
N LEU A 72 -0.09 -2.52 15.09
CA LEU A 72 -1.17 -1.59 14.77
C LEU A 72 -2.41 -2.32 14.26
N ASP A 73 -3.57 -1.74 14.50
CA ASP A 73 -4.82 -2.13 13.83
C ASP A 73 -4.81 -1.72 12.35
N ALA A 74 -5.49 -2.46 11.49
CA ALA A 74 -5.57 -2.17 10.05
C ALA A 74 -6.07 -0.74 9.77
N SER A 75 -7.02 -0.24 10.56
CA SER A 75 -7.58 1.11 10.42
C SER A 75 -6.55 2.21 10.71
N VAL A 76 -5.63 1.96 11.65
CA VAL A 76 -4.57 2.92 12.03
C VAL A 76 -3.48 2.95 10.97
N ILE A 77 -3.12 1.79 10.43
CA ILE A 77 -2.18 1.71 9.29
C ILE A 77 -2.78 2.39 8.06
N LEU A 78 -4.06 2.13 7.76
CA LEU A 78 -4.77 2.75 6.66
C LEU A 78 -4.77 4.28 6.80
N ALA A 79 -4.99 4.81 8.01
CA ALA A 79 -4.89 6.23 8.30
C ALA A 79 -3.49 6.80 7.97
N ALA A 80 -2.43 6.17 8.47
CA ALA A 80 -1.05 6.58 8.16
C ALA A 80 -0.79 6.61 6.65
N LEU A 81 -1.21 5.56 5.92
CA LEU A 81 -1.10 5.50 4.47
C LEU A 81 -1.96 6.58 3.79
N ALA A 82 -3.21 6.77 4.18
CA ALA A 82 -4.06 7.80 3.58
C ALA A 82 -3.49 9.22 3.77
N ALA A 83 -3.06 9.55 5.00
CA ALA A 83 -2.49 10.85 5.34
C ALA A 83 -1.23 11.17 4.54
N THR A 84 -0.40 10.17 4.27
CA THR A 84 0.87 10.35 3.55
C THR A 84 0.78 10.12 2.03
N ARG A 85 -0.41 9.84 1.47
CA ARG A 85 -0.57 9.44 0.05
C ARG A 85 -0.12 10.52 -0.93
N ARG A 86 -0.46 11.78 -0.67
CA ARG A 86 -0.14 12.92 -1.55
C ARG A 86 1.36 13.15 -1.68
N GLU A 87 2.09 12.83 -0.61
CA GLU A 87 3.54 13.08 -0.49
C GLU A 87 4.37 11.82 -0.72
N ARG A 88 3.80 10.75 -1.30
CA ARG A 88 4.48 9.46 -1.49
C ARG A 88 5.84 9.55 -2.21
N ALA A 89 5.99 10.49 -3.14
CA ALA A 89 7.25 10.70 -3.86
C ALA A 89 8.39 11.21 -2.94
N ASN A 90 8.04 11.84 -1.81
CA ASN A 90 8.95 12.39 -0.82
C ASN A 90 9.18 11.43 0.37
N LEU A 91 8.53 10.26 0.39
CA LEU A 91 8.45 9.36 1.55
C LEU A 91 8.85 7.92 1.19
N PRO A 92 10.15 7.64 0.95
CA PRO A 92 10.61 6.34 0.47
C PRO A 92 10.29 5.16 1.40
N HIS A 93 10.19 5.35 2.72
CA HIS A 93 9.82 4.28 3.65
C HIS A 93 8.33 3.92 3.61
N ARG A 94 7.52 4.68 2.87
CA ARG A 94 6.13 4.31 2.59
C ARG A 94 6.05 2.96 1.88
N THR A 95 6.83 2.75 0.82
CA THR A 95 6.87 1.47 0.08
C THR A 95 7.33 0.31 0.97
N ASN A 96 8.32 0.56 1.84
CA ASN A 96 8.80 -0.43 2.81
C ASN A 96 7.72 -0.80 3.85
N LEU A 97 6.90 0.17 4.26
CA LEU A 97 5.75 -0.10 5.13
C LEU A 97 4.73 -1.01 4.44
N LEU A 98 4.44 -0.80 3.15
CA LEU A 98 3.54 -1.69 2.40
C LEU A 98 4.03 -3.14 2.41
N GLY A 99 5.32 -3.38 2.14
CA GLY A 99 5.91 -4.72 2.19
C GLY A 99 5.72 -5.37 3.57
N ARG A 100 5.99 -4.62 4.64
CA ARG A 100 5.78 -5.10 6.03
C ARG A 100 4.31 -5.36 6.35
N VAL A 101 3.38 -4.58 5.81
CA VAL A 101 1.92 -4.80 5.96
C VAL A 101 1.50 -6.10 5.28
N ILE A 102 2.02 -6.38 4.09
CA ILE A 102 1.74 -7.62 3.35
C ILE A 102 2.28 -8.83 4.14
N GLU A 103 3.52 -8.74 4.64
CA GLU A 103 4.16 -9.80 5.41
C GLU A 103 3.50 -10.01 6.79
N SER A 104 3.02 -8.95 7.44
CA SER A 104 2.43 -9.05 8.79
C SER A 104 1.00 -9.58 8.80
N ARG A 105 0.29 -9.56 7.67
CA ARG A 105 -1.16 -9.84 7.56
C ARG A 105 -1.49 -11.11 6.77
N THR A 106 -0.59 -12.08 6.79
CA THR A 106 -0.64 -13.37 6.09
C THR A 106 -1.69 -14.34 6.68
N TRP A 107 -2.91 -13.98 7.05
CA TRP A 107 -4.09 -14.00 6.17
C TRP A 107 -5.25 -14.12 7.16
N GLU A 108 -5.59 -13.01 7.85
CA GLU A 108 -6.60 -13.00 8.90
C GLU A 108 -7.90 -13.72 8.45
N ARG A 109 -8.55 -14.44 9.39
CA ARG A 109 -9.95 -14.89 9.31
C ARG A 109 -10.84 -13.77 8.75
N GLU A 110 -11.97 -14.15 8.15
CA GLU A 110 -12.92 -13.27 7.43
C GLU A 110 -12.59 -11.77 7.52
N PRO A 111 -12.00 -11.18 6.46
CA PRO A 111 -11.48 -9.84 6.53
C PRO A 111 -12.61 -8.87 6.91
N ASN A 112 -12.40 -8.12 7.99
CA ASN A 112 -13.29 -7.02 8.34
C ASN A 112 -13.13 -5.86 7.35
N GLU A 113 -14.03 -4.89 7.43
CA GLU A 113 -14.04 -3.73 6.54
C GLU A 113 -12.69 -2.98 6.50
N ALA A 114 -12.05 -2.78 7.65
CA ALA A 114 -10.76 -2.09 7.72
C ALA A 114 -9.64 -2.84 6.99
N THR A 115 -9.59 -4.17 7.11
CA THR A 115 -8.62 -5.00 6.38
C THR A 115 -8.89 -4.98 4.88
N ILE A 116 -10.15 -4.94 4.44
CA ILE A 116 -10.51 -4.80 3.02
C ILE A 116 -10.02 -3.44 2.49
N LEU A 117 -10.33 -2.35 3.18
CA LEU A 117 -9.92 -1.00 2.78
C LEU A 117 -8.39 -0.86 2.76
N LEU A 118 -7.70 -1.41 3.75
CA LEU A 118 -6.24 -1.42 3.78
C LEU A 118 -5.65 -2.18 2.59
N ARG A 119 -6.20 -3.33 2.22
CA ARG A 119 -5.73 -4.09 1.05
C ARG A 119 -5.99 -3.34 -0.26
N SER A 120 -7.12 -2.66 -0.39
CA SER A 120 -7.41 -1.79 -1.54
C SER A 120 -6.43 -0.60 -1.61
N GLU A 121 -6.04 -0.03 -0.47
CA GLU A 121 -5.01 1.02 -0.42
C GLU A 121 -3.65 0.49 -0.88
N VAL A 122 -3.22 -0.65 -0.34
CA VAL A 122 -1.95 -1.28 -0.71
C VAL A 122 -1.95 -1.64 -2.20
N LEU A 123 -3.06 -2.14 -2.74
CA LEU A 123 -3.23 -2.39 -4.18
C LEU A 123 -2.99 -1.12 -4.99
N GLU A 124 -3.64 0.00 -4.63
CA GLU A 124 -3.53 1.26 -5.36
C GLU A 124 -2.07 1.72 -5.47
N GLU A 125 -1.34 1.61 -4.36
CA GLU A 125 0.06 2.02 -4.31
C GLU A 125 0.97 1.10 -5.12
N LEU A 126 0.84 -0.22 -4.95
CA LEU A 126 1.64 -1.17 -5.72
C LEU A 126 1.34 -1.07 -7.22
N ALA A 127 0.09 -0.83 -7.59
CA ALA A 127 -0.29 -0.64 -8.98
C ALA A 127 0.30 0.68 -9.54
N ALA A 128 0.39 1.74 -8.73
CA ALA A 128 1.05 2.98 -9.14
C ALA A 128 2.56 2.77 -9.37
N VAL A 129 3.24 2.08 -8.46
CA VAL A 129 4.67 1.71 -8.61
C VAL A 129 4.87 0.86 -9.87
N TRP A 130 4.09 -0.21 -10.01
CA TRP A 130 4.15 -1.09 -11.17
C TRP A 130 3.95 -0.32 -12.48
N ARG A 131 2.91 0.51 -12.59
CA ARG A 131 2.63 1.30 -13.81
C ARG A 131 3.78 2.22 -14.20
N GLU A 132 4.42 2.86 -13.21
CA GLU A 132 5.55 3.75 -13.49
C GLU A 132 6.76 2.95 -13.97
N GLU A 133 7.10 1.85 -13.30
CA GLU A 133 8.31 1.07 -13.58
C GLU A 133 8.20 0.26 -14.89
N ILE A 134 6.99 -0.20 -15.26
CA ILE A 134 6.77 -0.98 -16.49
C ILE A 134 6.34 -0.15 -17.70
N ARG A 135 6.28 1.19 -17.59
CA ARG A 135 5.70 2.07 -18.64
C ARG A 135 6.32 1.94 -20.03
N HIS A 136 7.58 1.49 -20.11
CA HIS A 136 8.33 1.28 -21.35
C HIS A 136 8.67 -0.20 -21.60
N GLU A 137 8.15 -1.11 -20.77
CA GLU A 137 8.38 -2.54 -20.93
C GLU A 137 7.40 -3.14 -21.93
N SER A 138 7.91 -3.99 -22.82
CA SER A 138 7.13 -4.65 -23.87
C SER A 138 7.02 -6.16 -23.65
N SER A 139 7.86 -6.73 -22.81
CA SER A 139 7.80 -8.14 -22.42
C SER A 139 6.67 -8.39 -21.44
N ALA A 140 5.66 -9.13 -21.88
CA ALA A 140 4.56 -9.58 -21.01
C ALA A 140 5.08 -10.35 -19.78
N THR A 141 6.15 -11.13 -19.93
CA THR A 141 6.79 -11.83 -18.82
C THR A 141 7.31 -10.86 -17.78
N LYS A 142 8.16 -9.89 -18.16
CA LYS A 142 8.71 -8.90 -17.23
C LYS A 142 7.62 -8.04 -16.58
N ILE A 143 6.59 -7.68 -17.34
CA ILE A 143 5.41 -6.97 -16.83
C ILE A 143 4.75 -7.74 -15.68
N THR A 144 4.56 -9.06 -15.83
CA THR A 144 3.83 -9.89 -14.85
C THR A 144 4.72 -10.50 -13.76
N GLU A 145 6.04 -10.49 -13.93
CA GLU A 145 7.04 -10.92 -12.94
C GLU A 145 7.57 -9.76 -12.09
N HIS A 146 7.13 -8.53 -12.37
CA HIS A 146 7.49 -7.36 -11.60
C HIS A 146 7.22 -7.54 -10.10
N PRO A 147 8.14 -7.15 -9.19
CA PRO A 147 7.97 -7.36 -7.75
C PRO A 147 6.65 -6.80 -7.20
N ALA A 148 6.28 -5.57 -7.58
CA ALA A 148 5.01 -4.97 -7.17
C ALA A 148 3.78 -5.76 -7.69
N TYR A 149 3.85 -6.35 -8.90
CA TYR A 149 2.78 -7.17 -9.45
C TYR A 149 2.62 -8.49 -8.67
N LEU A 150 3.74 -9.11 -8.29
CA LEU A 150 3.74 -10.32 -7.46
C LEU A 150 3.20 -10.03 -6.04
N GLN A 151 3.52 -8.87 -5.47
CA GLN A 151 2.95 -8.42 -4.20
C GLN A 151 1.44 -8.19 -4.31
N ILE A 152 0.93 -7.64 -5.42
CA ILE A 152 -0.52 -7.51 -5.66
C ILE A 152 -1.19 -8.89 -5.68
N ILE A 153 -0.59 -9.88 -6.34
CA ILE A 153 -1.11 -11.25 -6.34
C ILE A 153 -1.20 -11.80 -4.92
N SER A 154 -0.20 -11.50 -4.07
CA SER A 154 -0.22 -11.96 -2.69
C SER A 154 -1.41 -11.40 -1.91
N LEU A 155 -1.94 -10.21 -2.22
CA LEU A 155 -3.10 -9.64 -1.51
C LEU A 155 -4.37 -10.52 -1.57
N GLY A 156 -4.46 -11.47 -2.51
CA GLY A 156 -5.46 -12.51 -2.54
C GLY A 156 -6.87 -12.05 -2.97
N LYS A 157 -7.90 -12.83 -2.64
CA LYS A 157 -9.26 -12.68 -3.21
C LYS A 157 -9.93 -11.34 -2.91
N SER A 158 -9.62 -10.69 -1.80
CA SER A 158 -10.26 -9.43 -1.39
C SER A 158 -10.00 -8.26 -2.34
N VAL A 159 -8.93 -8.31 -3.13
CA VAL A 159 -8.61 -7.26 -4.12
C VAL A 159 -9.16 -7.53 -5.52
N VAL A 160 -9.79 -8.69 -5.74
CA VAL A 160 -10.33 -9.07 -7.06
C VAL A 160 -11.34 -8.04 -7.58
N PRO A 161 -12.33 -7.56 -6.80
CA PRO A 161 -13.22 -6.49 -7.26
C PRO A 161 -12.46 -5.24 -7.72
N SER A 162 -11.46 -4.80 -6.94
CA SER A 162 -10.66 -3.61 -7.28
C SER A 162 -9.81 -3.81 -8.55
N ILE A 163 -9.26 -5.00 -8.78
CA ILE A 163 -8.52 -5.32 -10.01
C ILE A 163 -9.46 -5.33 -11.23
N LEU A 164 -10.66 -5.90 -11.08
CA LEU A 164 -11.66 -5.90 -12.14
C LEU A 164 -12.12 -4.47 -12.51
N GLU A 165 -12.25 -3.60 -11.51
CA GLU A 165 -12.57 -2.18 -11.73
C GLU A 165 -11.46 -1.43 -12.50
N ARG A 166 -10.20 -1.74 -12.23
CA ARG A 166 -9.05 -1.23 -13.00
C ARG A 166 -9.07 -1.72 -14.46
N MET A 167 -9.43 -2.97 -14.67
CA MET A 167 -9.65 -3.50 -16.02
C MET A 167 -10.78 -2.77 -16.75
N ARG A 168 -11.85 -2.43 -16.04
CA ARG A 168 -12.98 -1.66 -16.57
C ARG A 168 -12.59 -0.22 -16.94
N SER A 169 -11.67 0.40 -16.21
CA SER A 169 -11.12 1.72 -16.56
C SER A 169 -10.08 1.69 -17.70
N GLY A 170 -9.78 0.51 -18.24
CA GLY A 170 -8.92 0.34 -19.40
C GLY A 170 -7.48 -0.09 -19.08
N GLU A 171 -7.15 -0.33 -17.81
CA GLU A 171 -5.84 -0.88 -17.45
C GLU A 171 -5.69 -2.32 -17.94
N ARG A 172 -4.52 -2.62 -18.51
CA ARG A 172 -4.22 -3.92 -19.15
C ARG A 172 -3.34 -4.78 -18.25
N HIS A 173 -3.11 -6.02 -18.67
CA HIS A 173 -2.21 -6.99 -18.04
C HIS A 173 -2.66 -7.54 -16.67
N TRP A 174 -3.85 -7.21 -16.18
CA TRP A 174 -4.39 -7.73 -14.93
C TRP A 174 -4.92 -9.18 -14.98
N GLY A 175 -5.14 -9.72 -16.19
CA GLY A 175 -5.67 -11.09 -16.36
C GLY A 175 -4.80 -12.18 -15.74
N THR A 176 -3.47 -12.00 -15.71
CA THR A 176 -2.55 -12.95 -15.05
C THR A 176 -2.72 -12.91 -13.53
N ALA A 177 -2.83 -11.73 -12.93
CA ALA A 177 -3.10 -11.58 -11.50
C ALA A 177 -4.45 -12.20 -11.12
N LEU A 178 -5.51 -11.90 -11.87
CA LEU A 178 -6.84 -12.48 -11.63
C LEU A 178 -6.82 -14.01 -11.70
N ARG A 179 -6.16 -14.59 -12.70
CA ARG A 179 -5.99 -16.05 -12.80
C ARG A 179 -5.28 -16.62 -11.59
N LYS A 180 -4.15 -16.02 -11.17
CA LYS A 180 -3.36 -16.50 -10.04
C LYS A 180 -4.10 -16.38 -8.70
N ILE A 181 -4.86 -15.31 -8.50
CA ILE A 181 -5.63 -15.08 -7.27
C ILE A 181 -6.88 -15.97 -7.19
N THR A 182 -7.61 -16.10 -8.30
CA THR A 182 -8.95 -16.73 -8.31
C THR A 182 -8.92 -18.20 -8.71
N GLY A 183 -7.89 -18.63 -9.44
CA GLY A 183 -7.86 -19.93 -10.13
C GLY A 183 -8.77 -20.00 -11.36
N ALA A 184 -9.54 -18.96 -11.67
CA ALA A 184 -10.49 -18.95 -12.78
C ALA A 184 -9.80 -18.72 -14.13
N ASN A 185 -10.46 -19.19 -15.20
CA ASN A 185 -10.05 -18.93 -16.58
C ASN A 185 -11.28 -18.73 -17.48
N PRO A 186 -11.79 -17.49 -17.62
CA PRO A 186 -12.92 -17.19 -18.50
C PRO A 186 -12.53 -17.10 -19.99
N LEU A 187 -11.25 -17.29 -20.32
CA LEU A 187 -10.72 -17.12 -21.67
C LEU A 187 -10.84 -18.42 -22.47
N LYS A 188 -11.28 -18.30 -23.73
CA LYS A 188 -11.23 -19.39 -24.70
C LYS A 188 -9.87 -19.42 -25.40
N PRO A 189 -9.43 -20.56 -25.96
CA PRO A 189 -8.21 -20.61 -26.77
C PRO A 189 -8.20 -19.60 -27.93
N SER A 190 -9.36 -19.33 -28.53
CA SER A 190 -9.56 -18.32 -29.59
C SER A 190 -9.35 -16.88 -29.17
N ASP A 191 -9.29 -16.60 -27.86
CA ASP A 191 -9.13 -15.26 -27.30
C ASP A 191 -7.63 -14.90 -27.11
N ALA A 192 -6.72 -15.84 -27.36
CA ALA A 192 -5.28 -15.65 -27.23
C ALA A 192 -4.78 -14.46 -28.07
N GLY A 193 -3.93 -13.61 -27.48
CA GLY A 193 -3.42 -12.38 -28.10
C GLY A 193 -4.43 -11.23 -28.24
N ARG A 194 -5.74 -11.47 -28.05
CA ARG A 194 -6.81 -10.46 -28.22
C ARG A 194 -7.10 -9.77 -26.89
N MET A 195 -6.21 -8.86 -26.48
CA MET A 195 -6.26 -8.21 -25.16
C MET A 195 -7.60 -7.56 -24.80
N ALA A 196 -8.25 -6.88 -25.75
CA ALA A 196 -9.56 -6.26 -25.51
C ALA A 196 -10.64 -7.30 -25.14
N ILE A 197 -10.68 -8.41 -25.86
CA ILE A 197 -11.63 -9.50 -25.59
C ILE A 197 -11.31 -10.20 -24.27
N GLN A 198 -10.03 -10.41 -23.99
CA GLN A 198 -9.63 -10.98 -22.70
C GLN A 198 -10.07 -10.08 -21.53
N ASN A 199 -9.98 -8.76 -21.71
CA ASN A 199 -10.45 -7.79 -20.73
C ASN A 199 -11.97 -7.90 -20.52
N GLU A 200 -12.74 -7.91 -21.61
CA GLU A 200 -14.20 -8.08 -21.58
C GLU A 200 -14.63 -9.39 -20.92
N ARG A 201 -13.94 -10.50 -21.20
CA ARG A 201 -14.21 -11.81 -20.59
C ARG A 201 -14.04 -11.80 -19.08
N TRP A 202 -12.97 -11.17 -18.59
CA TRP A 202 -12.74 -11.02 -17.15
C TRP A 202 -13.77 -10.10 -16.49
N ILE A 203 -14.12 -8.98 -17.13
CA ILE A 203 -15.16 -8.07 -16.65
C ILE A 203 -16.50 -8.79 -16.57
N GLN A 204 -16.89 -9.54 -17.61
CA GLN A 204 -18.13 -10.30 -17.62
C GLN A 204 -18.14 -11.37 -16.53
N TRP A 205 -17.06 -12.13 -16.40
CA TRP A 205 -16.91 -13.08 -15.30
C TRP A 205 -17.08 -12.40 -13.93
N GLY A 206 -16.47 -11.23 -13.74
CA GLY A 206 -16.62 -10.45 -12.51
C GLY A 206 -18.07 -10.07 -12.20
N LYS A 207 -18.84 -9.69 -13.22
CA LYS A 207 -20.29 -9.41 -13.09
C LYS A 207 -21.09 -10.65 -12.76
N ASP A 208 -20.81 -11.76 -13.44
CA ASP A 208 -21.49 -13.04 -13.22
C ASP A 208 -21.25 -13.57 -11.79
N GLN A 209 -20.09 -13.24 -11.20
CA GLN A 209 -19.77 -13.55 -9.80
C GLN A 209 -20.33 -12.53 -8.78
N GLY A 210 -20.98 -11.46 -9.23
CA GLY A 210 -21.47 -10.37 -8.37
C GLY A 210 -20.36 -9.54 -7.72
N LEU A 211 -19.13 -9.59 -8.26
CA LEU A 211 -17.96 -8.88 -7.71
C LEU A 211 -17.88 -7.42 -8.15
N ILE A 212 -18.44 -7.11 -9.32
CA ILE A 212 -18.54 -5.76 -9.89
C ILE A 212 -19.93 -5.58 -10.54
N ARG A 213 -20.37 -4.33 -10.71
CA ARG A 213 -21.64 -3.98 -11.37
C ARG A 213 -21.45 -3.72 -12.86
#